data_AF-A0A970KMM5-F1
#
_entry.id   AF-A0A970KMM5-F1
#
_cell.length_a   1.000
_cell.length_b   1.000
_cell.length_c   1.000
_cell.angle_alpha   90.00
_cell.angle_beta   90.00
_cell.angle_gamma   90.00
#
_symmetry.space_group_name_H-M   'P 1'
#
loop_
_entity.id
_entity.type
_entity.pdbx_description
1 polymer ?
#
loop_
_entity_poly.entity_id
_entity_poly.type
_entity_poly.pdbx_seq_one_letter_code
_entity_poly.pdbx_strand_id
1 'polypeptide(L)'
;MAVELDSDLVIIDDSFIEADFKLLKNEIDKAEYKGTTLVFTGSDIYKCKDMGNYENIFFADKTIGNEDVIKHLNLVIQHGLTEVETKSKLNFFDNAEFPIEMYRQATKLLVNCGFNPKHKGFLYLRDACLMTLMDIRAGSLSKDIYPAIADRYNVSNESVERAIRHAVAKVWQTNKLEPLYQFGMKYSLNDRPTNSVIISCFTDILRELND
;
A
#
# COMPACT_ATOMS: atom_id res chain seq x y z
N MET A 1 21.60 -23.79 -9.05
CA MET A 1 20.32 -24.48 -9.25
C MET A 1 19.28 -23.56 -8.61
N ALA A 2 18.54 -22.79 -9.42
CA ALA A 2 17.53 -21.87 -8.90
C ALA A 2 16.37 -22.71 -8.38
N VAL A 3 15.97 -22.49 -7.12
CA VAL A 3 14.77 -23.10 -6.56
C VAL A 3 13.59 -22.29 -7.10
N GLU A 4 12.75 -22.91 -7.93
CA GLU A 4 11.50 -22.30 -8.40
C GLU A 4 10.56 -22.14 -7.20
N LEU A 5 10.24 -20.90 -6.85
CA LEU A 5 9.35 -20.56 -5.74
C LEU A 5 7.92 -20.44 -6.27
N ASP A 6 7.16 -21.55 -6.27
CA ASP A 6 5.76 -21.60 -6.72
C ASP A 6 4.76 -21.25 -5.59
N SER A 7 5.07 -20.24 -4.76
CA SER A 7 4.29 -19.90 -3.55
C SER A 7 3.78 -18.47 -3.59
N ASP A 8 2.50 -18.21 -3.28
CA ASP A 8 1.98 -16.82 -3.21
C ASP A 8 2.58 -15.99 -2.06
N LEU A 9 3.14 -16.68 -1.05
CA LEU A 9 3.77 -16.12 0.12
C LEU A 9 5.05 -16.88 0.47
N VAL A 10 6.16 -16.17 0.64
CA VAL A 10 7.45 -16.69 1.11
C VAL A 10 7.75 -16.07 2.47
N ILE A 11 7.95 -16.91 3.49
CA ILE A 11 8.31 -16.45 4.84
C ILE A 11 9.78 -16.78 5.08
N ILE A 12 10.57 -15.78 5.51
CA ILE A 12 12.01 -15.94 5.74
C ILE A 12 12.38 -15.43 7.13
N ASP A 13 13.12 -16.21 7.91
CA ASP A 13 13.72 -15.73 9.17
C ASP A 13 15.08 -15.07 8.88
N ASP A 14 15.31 -13.88 9.45
CA ASP A 14 16.54 -13.12 9.28
C ASP A 14 17.80 -13.84 9.77
N SER A 15 17.69 -14.83 10.67
CA SER A 15 18.83 -15.63 11.11
C SER A 15 19.43 -16.50 10.00
N PHE A 16 18.69 -16.77 8.93
CA PHE A 16 19.22 -17.45 7.73
C PHE A 16 19.93 -16.50 6.76
N ILE A 17 19.80 -15.20 6.97
CA ILE A 17 20.33 -14.15 6.10
C ILE A 17 21.19 -13.24 6.98
N GLU A 18 22.50 -13.44 7.05
CA GLU A 18 23.45 -12.58 7.79
C GLU A 18 23.53 -11.14 7.20
N ALA A 19 22.41 -10.40 7.19
CA ALA A 19 21.84 -9.72 6.02
C ALA A 19 22.63 -8.59 5.33
N ASP A 20 22.93 -8.83 4.05
CA ASP A 20 22.82 -7.81 3.00
C ASP A 20 21.44 -7.95 2.32
N PHE A 21 20.50 -7.06 2.65
CA PHE A 21 19.15 -7.07 2.08
C PHE A 21 19.12 -6.84 0.56
N LYS A 22 20.16 -6.20 -0.01
CA LYS A 22 20.28 -6.07 -1.46
C LYS A 22 20.53 -7.42 -2.11
N LEU A 23 21.25 -8.31 -1.43
CA LEU A 23 21.48 -9.66 -1.91
C LEU A 23 20.17 -10.46 -1.92
N LEU A 24 19.39 -10.41 -0.84
CA LEU A 24 18.08 -11.06 -0.77
C LEU A 24 17.17 -10.60 -1.93
N LYS A 25 17.07 -9.27 -2.12
CA LYS A 25 16.28 -8.71 -3.22
C LYS A 25 16.77 -9.21 -4.58
N ASN A 26 18.08 -9.18 -4.81
CA ASN A 26 18.66 -9.62 -6.08
C ASN A 26 18.34 -11.10 -6.36
N GLU A 27 18.34 -11.97 -5.36
CA GLU A 27 17.98 -13.39 -5.55
C GLU A 27 16.48 -13.59 -5.80
N ILE A 28 15.61 -12.84 -5.11
CA ILE A 28 14.16 -12.84 -5.38
C ILE A 28 13.88 -12.35 -6.81
N ASP A 29 14.53 -11.26 -7.23
CA ASP A 29 14.41 -10.68 -8.57
C ASP A 29 14.90 -11.67 -9.65
N LYS A 30 16.02 -12.37 -9.41
CA LYS A 30 16.56 -13.41 -10.30
C LYS A 30 15.65 -14.63 -10.41
N ALA A 31 14.94 -14.98 -9.33
CA ALA A 31 13.97 -16.06 -9.33
C ALA A 31 12.65 -15.68 -10.02
N GLU A 32 12.54 -14.44 -10.52
CA GLU A 32 11.31 -13.87 -11.10
C GLU A 32 10.08 -14.01 -10.18
N TYR A 33 10.32 -14.07 -8.87
CA TYR A 33 9.27 -14.28 -7.88
C TYR A 33 8.41 -13.02 -7.76
N LYS A 34 7.08 -13.19 -7.91
CA LYS A 34 6.11 -12.07 -7.88
C LYS A 34 5.12 -12.14 -6.72
N GLY A 35 5.24 -13.15 -5.88
CA GLY A 35 4.43 -13.29 -4.68
C GLY A 35 4.91 -12.36 -3.56
N THR A 36 4.28 -12.49 -2.40
CA THR A 36 4.60 -11.69 -1.22
C THR A 36 5.73 -12.34 -0.43
N THR A 37 6.74 -11.59 -0.02
CA THR A 37 7.80 -12.06 0.89
C THR A 37 7.63 -11.39 2.24
N LEU A 38 7.53 -12.17 3.31
CA LEU A 38 7.53 -11.69 4.69
C LEU A 38 8.82 -12.14 5.38
N VAL A 39 9.62 -11.18 5.83
CA VAL A 39 10.87 -11.43 6.53
C VAL A 39 10.65 -11.21 8.02
N PHE A 40 10.73 -12.28 8.81
CA PHE A 40 10.74 -12.21 10.27
C PHE A 40 12.13 -11.84 10.75
N THR A 41 12.23 -10.69 11.37
CA THR A 41 13.49 -10.16 11.90
C THR A 41 13.42 -9.99 13.40
N GLY A 42 14.57 -10.12 14.08
CA GLY A 42 14.70 -9.84 15.50
C GLY A 42 14.39 -8.38 15.88
N SER A 43 14.73 -8.00 17.12
CA SER A 43 14.53 -6.66 17.68
C SER A 43 15.22 -5.51 16.90
N ASP A 44 15.99 -5.84 15.86
CA ASP A 44 16.70 -4.92 14.99
C ASP A 44 15.94 -4.53 13.72
N ILE A 45 14.66 -4.94 13.56
CA ILE A 45 13.80 -4.56 12.42
C ILE A 45 13.85 -3.05 12.11
N TYR A 46 13.90 -2.21 13.14
CA TYR A 46 13.95 -0.74 13.02
C TYR A 46 15.25 -0.20 12.41
N LYS A 47 16.33 -1.00 12.32
CA LYS A 47 17.59 -0.62 11.67
C LYS A 47 17.52 -0.75 10.15
N CYS A 48 16.48 -1.40 9.63
CA CYS A 48 16.29 -1.61 8.21
C CYS A 48 15.74 -0.32 7.57
N LYS A 49 16.63 0.66 7.34
CA LYS A 49 16.32 1.99 6.79
C LYS A 49 15.64 1.96 5.40
N ASP A 50 15.69 0.81 4.73
CA ASP A 50 15.07 0.59 3.42
C ASP A 50 13.67 -0.05 3.51
N MET A 51 13.09 -0.16 4.71
CA MET A 51 11.70 -0.62 4.89
C MET A 51 10.74 0.27 4.10
N GLY A 52 10.06 -0.33 3.11
CA GLY A 52 9.17 0.36 2.17
C GLY A 52 9.76 0.63 0.77
N ASN A 53 11.06 0.39 0.57
CA ASN A 53 11.72 0.55 -0.74
C ASN A 53 11.62 -0.69 -1.64
N TYR A 54 11.19 -1.82 -1.08
CA TYR A 54 11.14 -3.11 -1.77
C TYR A 54 9.69 -3.51 -2.04
N GLU A 55 9.36 -3.68 -3.32
CA GLU A 55 8.03 -4.12 -3.77
C GLU A 55 7.82 -5.58 -3.35
N ASN A 56 6.68 -5.88 -2.73
CA ASN A 56 6.29 -7.20 -2.21
C ASN A 56 7.16 -7.78 -1.09
N ILE A 57 8.10 -7.03 -0.51
CA ILE A 57 8.89 -7.51 0.64
C ILE A 57 8.48 -6.73 1.89
N PHE A 58 7.99 -7.48 2.87
CA PHE A 58 7.48 -7.01 4.15
C PHE A 58 8.33 -7.56 5.29
N PHE A 59 8.36 -6.89 6.42
CA PHE A 59 9.15 -7.23 7.60
C PHE A 59 8.29 -7.35 8.87
N ALA A 60 8.42 -8.46 9.59
CA ALA A 60 7.75 -8.69 10.86
C ALA A 60 8.76 -8.83 12.00
N ASP A 61 8.46 -8.28 13.18
CA ASP A 61 9.28 -8.49 14.36
C ASP A 61 8.94 -9.87 14.96
N LYS A 62 9.93 -10.78 15.01
CA LYS A 62 9.75 -12.15 15.53
C LYS A 62 9.70 -12.22 17.04
N THR A 63 9.96 -11.12 17.73
CA THR A 63 9.94 -11.04 19.19
C THR A 63 8.55 -10.72 19.76
N ILE A 64 7.57 -10.45 18.90
CA ILE A 64 6.17 -10.20 19.29
C ILE A 64 5.42 -11.49 19.61
N GLY A 65 4.31 -11.38 20.35
CA GLY A 65 3.48 -12.52 20.73
C GLY A 65 2.80 -13.19 19.52
N ASN A 66 2.48 -14.48 19.64
CA ASN A 66 1.89 -15.29 18.56
C ASN A 66 0.62 -14.66 17.95
N GLU A 67 -0.24 -14.04 18.76
CA GLU A 67 -1.43 -13.35 18.27
C GLU A 67 -1.08 -12.15 17.38
N ASP A 68 -0.03 -11.41 17.74
CA ASP A 68 0.41 -10.23 17.01
C ASP A 68 1.13 -10.62 15.71
N VAL A 69 1.86 -11.74 15.71
CA VAL A 69 2.38 -12.36 14.48
C VAL A 69 1.25 -12.72 13.52
N ILE A 70 0.15 -13.33 14.00
CA ILE A 70 -1.00 -13.68 13.17
C ILE A 70 -1.69 -12.42 12.63
N LYS A 71 -1.87 -11.38 13.46
CA LYS A 71 -2.40 -10.09 13.01
C LYS A 71 -1.51 -9.50 11.92
N HIS A 72 -0.19 -9.53 12.12
CA HIS A 72 0.80 -9.04 11.16
C HIS A 72 0.74 -9.81 9.84
N LEU A 73 0.71 -11.14 9.87
CA LEU A 73 0.53 -11.98 8.69
C LEU A 73 -0.75 -11.63 7.94
N ASN A 74 -1.86 -11.46 8.65
CA ASN A 74 -3.13 -11.06 8.04
C ASN A 74 -3.04 -9.67 7.40
N LEU A 75 -2.36 -8.71 8.04
CA LEU A 75 -2.13 -7.38 7.47
C LEU A 75 -1.28 -7.46 6.19
N VAL A 76 -0.22 -8.28 6.18
CA VAL A 76 0.64 -8.46 5.00
C VAL A 76 -0.13 -9.14 3.87
N ILE A 77 -0.79 -10.25 4.15
CA ILE A 77 -1.50 -11.07 3.15
C ILE A 77 -2.69 -10.32 2.56
N GLN A 78 -3.50 -9.65 3.38
CA GLN A 78 -4.72 -8.98 2.92
C GLN A 78 -4.46 -7.58 2.38
N HIS A 79 -3.42 -6.90 2.86
CA HIS A 79 -3.27 -5.45 2.68
C HIS A 79 -1.88 -5.01 2.19
N GLY A 80 -0.89 -5.92 2.17
CA GLY A 80 0.48 -5.61 1.81
C GLY A 80 1.09 -4.59 2.78
N LEU A 81 1.04 -4.87 4.09
CA LEU A 81 1.53 -3.98 5.15
C LEU A 81 2.12 -4.75 6.32
N THR A 82 3.16 -4.19 6.94
CA THR A 82 3.68 -4.66 8.23
C THR A 82 3.14 -3.87 9.41
N GLU A 83 3.21 -4.42 10.63
CA GLU A 83 2.91 -3.70 11.87
C GLU A 83 3.86 -2.51 12.11
N VAL A 84 5.15 -2.62 11.73
CA VAL A 84 6.10 -1.49 11.83
C VAL A 84 5.74 -0.40 10.84
N GLU A 85 5.41 -0.74 9.59
CA GLU A 85 4.88 0.24 8.62
C GLU A 85 3.51 0.77 9.04
N THR A 86 2.70 -0.01 9.74
CA THR A 86 1.42 0.43 10.29
C THR A 86 1.67 1.46 11.39
N LYS A 87 2.52 1.15 12.38
CA LYS A 87 2.91 2.06 13.47
C LYS A 87 3.65 3.30 12.96
N SER A 88 4.55 3.16 11.99
CA SER A 88 5.24 4.31 11.41
C SER A 88 4.28 5.16 10.57
N LYS A 89 3.42 4.58 9.72
CA LYS A 89 2.43 5.36 8.96
C LYS A 89 1.33 5.97 9.84
N LEU A 90 1.02 5.37 11.00
CA LEU A 90 0.16 5.92 12.06
C LEU A 90 0.77 7.16 12.73
N ASN A 91 2.10 7.22 12.86
CA ASN A 91 2.81 8.28 13.57
C ASN A 91 3.13 9.55 12.73
N PHE A 92 2.90 9.56 11.41
CA PHE A 92 3.45 10.60 10.51
C PHE A 92 2.43 11.47 9.77
N PHE A 93 1.15 11.44 10.15
CA PHE A 93 0.24 12.54 9.82
C PHE A 93 0.07 13.37 11.10
N ASP A 94 0.67 14.55 11.11
CA ASP A 94 0.69 15.47 12.26
C ASP A 94 -0.59 15.41 13.09
N ASN A 95 -0.52 14.74 14.25
CA ASN A 95 -1.58 14.61 15.26
C ASN A 95 -2.93 14.02 14.80
N ALA A 96 -3.00 13.36 13.65
CA ALA A 96 -4.17 12.60 13.24
C ALA A 96 -3.76 11.14 12.99
N GLU A 97 -3.88 10.31 14.01
CA GLU A 97 -3.89 8.86 13.84
C GLU A 97 -4.98 8.53 12.82
N PHE A 98 -4.62 8.05 11.63
CA PHE A 98 -5.61 7.38 10.78
C PHE A 98 -6.10 6.17 11.56
N PRO A 99 -7.39 6.09 11.93
CA PRO A 99 -7.91 4.88 12.53
C PRO A 99 -7.54 3.68 11.65
N ILE A 100 -6.94 2.64 12.25
CA ILE A 100 -6.50 1.43 11.55
C ILE A 100 -7.63 0.89 10.65
N GLU A 101 -8.88 1.02 11.12
CA GLU A 101 -10.04 0.60 10.37
C GLU A 101 -10.26 1.41 9.08
N MET A 102 -10.07 2.73 9.07
CA MET A 102 -10.17 3.54 7.85
C MET A 102 -9.13 3.15 6.81
N TYR A 103 -7.90 2.90 7.26
CA TYR A 103 -6.83 2.42 6.39
C TYR A 103 -7.16 1.05 5.78
N ARG A 104 -7.73 0.16 6.60
CA ARG A 104 -8.18 -1.17 6.20
C ARG A 104 -9.30 -1.09 5.16
N GLN A 105 -10.28 -0.23 5.39
CA GLN A 105 -11.39 0.00 4.47
C GLN A 105 -10.91 0.58 3.14
N ALA A 106 -10.04 1.59 3.16
CA ALA A 106 -9.46 2.18 1.95
C ALA A 106 -8.69 1.14 1.12
N THR A 107 -7.90 0.31 1.79
CA THR A 107 -7.17 -0.80 1.16
C THR A 107 -8.14 -1.81 0.54
N LYS A 108 -9.15 -2.26 1.29
CA LYS A 108 -10.15 -3.22 0.82
C LYS A 108 -10.92 -2.70 -0.39
N LEU A 109 -11.34 -1.44 -0.36
CA LEU A 109 -12.02 -0.78 -1.47
C LEU A 109 -11.16 -0.80 -2.75
N LEU A 110 -9.90 -0.39 -2.66
CA LEU A 110 -8.96 -0.37 -3.79
C LEU A 110 -8.70 -1.77 -4.36
N VAL A 111 -8.45 -2.76 -3.50
CA VAL A 111 -8.23 -4.16 -3.92
C VAL A 111 -9.46 -4.70 -4.63
N ASN A 112 -10.67 -4.50 -4.08
CA ASN A 112 -11.91 -4.97 -4.67
C ASN A 112 -12.23 -4.27 -6.01
N CYS A 113 -11.73 -3.05 -6.20
CA CYS A 113 -11.82 -2.35 -7.48
C CYS A 113 -10.79 -2.85 -8.52
N GLY A 114 -9.86 -3.72 -8.13
CA GLY A 114 -8.84 -4.31 -9.01
C GLY A 114 -7.49 -3.57 -9.01
N PHE A 115 -7.30 -2.61 -8.10
CA PHE A 115 -5.98 -2.00 -7.93
C PHE A 115 -5.04 -2.96 -7.21
N ASN A 116 -3.84 -3.14 -7.76
CA ASN A 116 -2.89 -4.12 -7.24
C ASN A 116 -1.97 -3.49 -6.17
N PRO A 117 -1.95 -4.03 -4.92
CA PRO A 117 -1.12 -3.52 -3.83
C PRO A 117 0.38 -3.41 -4.13
N LYS A 118 0.90 -4.23 -5.03
CA LYS A 118 2.32 -4.20 -5.39
C LYS A 118 2.73 -2.90 -6.10
N HIS A 119 1.82 -2.29 -6.85
CA HIS A 119 2.16 -1.14 -7.66
C HIS A 119 2.13 0.15 -6.84
N LYS A 120 3.15 1.00 -7.00
CA LYS A 120 3.26 2.31 -6.33
C LYS A 120 2.01 3.19 -6.47
N GLY A 121 1.33 3.15 -7.62
CA GLY A 121 0.09 3.90 -7.84
C GLY A 121 -1.05 3.51 -6.88
N PHE A 122 -1.09 2.27 -6.40
CA PHE A 122 -2.04 1.84 -5.35
C PHE A 122 -1.73 2.54 -4.02
N LEU A 123 -0.45 2.50 -3.60
CA LEU A 123 -0.01 3.10 -2.34
C LEU A 123 -0.32 4.60 -2.32
N TYR A 124 0.02 5.29 -3.42
CA TYR A 124 -0.20 6.73 -3.55
C TYR A 124 -1.67 7.10 -3.61
N LEU A 125 -2.49 6.30 -4.31
CA LEU A 125 -3.92 6.53 -4.39
C LEU A 125 -4.59 6.36 -3.02
N ARG A 126 -4.22 5.30 -2.26
CA ARG A 126 -4.73 5.10 -0.89
C ARG A 126 -4.39 6.28 0.00
N ASP A 127 -3.11 6.68 0.03
CA ASP A 127 -2.65 7.78 0.87
C ASP A 127 -3.34 9.09 0.47
N ALA A 128 -3.54 9.35 -0.83
CA ALA A 128 -4.29 10.52 -1.29
C ALA A 128 -5.75 10.52 -0.83
N CYS A 129 -6.47 9.39 -0.95
CA CYS A 129 -7.87 9.29 -0.52
C CYS A 129 -8.01 9.50 0.99
N LEU A 130 -7.11 8.88 1.77
CA LEU A 130 -7.05 9.00 3.21
C LEU A 130 -6.73 10.44 3.65
N MET A 131 -5.71 11.07 3.07
CA MET A 131 -5.37 12.47 3.36
C MET A 131 -6.51 13.43 3.04
N THR A 132 -7.25 13.17 1.96
CA THR A 132 -8.43 13.95 1.58
C THR A 132 -9.60 13.71 2.54
N LEU A 133 -9.77 12.48 3.03
CA LEU A 133 -10.88 12.11 3.91
C LEU A 133 -10.80 12.77 5.29
N MET A 134 -9.59 12.89 5.84
CA MET A 134 -9.36 13.50 7.16
C MET A 134 -9.06 15.00 7.10
N ASP A 135 -9.23 15.65 5.94
CA ASP A 135 -8.91 17.06 5.73
C ASP A 135 -7.49 17.46 6.18
N ILE A 136 -6.54 16.50 6.24
CA ILE A 136 -5.15 16.76 6.70
C ILE A 136 -4.47 17.81 5.83
N ARG A 137 -4.90 17.93 4.57
CA ARG A 137 -4.49 19.02 3.69
C ARG A 137 -5.71 19.56 2.94
N ALA A 138 -6.23 20.71 3.37
CA ALA A 138 -7.39 21.39 2.80
C ALA A 138 -7.18 21.98 1.39
N GLY A 139 -6.06 21.66 0.75
CA GLY A 139 -5.64 22.26 -0.51
C GLY A 139 -5.73 21.33 -1.71
N SER A 140 -5.15 21.77 -2.84
CA SER A 140 -5.27 21.05 -4.11
C SER A 140 -4.33 19.86 -4.19
N LEU A 141 -4.71 18.82 -4.94
CA LEU A 141 -3.87 17.63 -5.12
C LEU A 141 -2.42 17.95 -5.51
N SER A 142 -2.22 18.88 -6.45
CA SER A 142 -0.89 19.21 -6.98
C SER A 142 -0.04 20.07 -6.05
N LYS A 143 -0.64 20.82 -5.13
CA LYS A 143 0.08 21.72 -4.22
C LYS A 143 0.30 21.14 -2.83
N ASP A 144 -0.55 20.20 -2.43
CA ASP A 144 -0.60 19.77 -1.04
C ASP A 144 -0.48 18.25 -0.92
N ILE A 145 -1.37 17.47 -1.54
CA ILE A 145 -1.39 16.01 -1.38
C ILE A 145 -0.23 15.33 -2.10
N TYR A 146 0.02 15.64 -3.38
CA TYR A 146 1.12 15.02 -4.12
C TYR A 146 2.49 15.37 -3.54
N PRO A 147 2.79 16.61 -3.12
CA PRO A 147 4.02 16.90 -2.39
C PRO A 147 4.19 16.09 -1.10
N ALA A 148 3.13 15.94 -0.30
CA ALA A 148 3.22 15.13 0.93
C ALA A 148 3.61 13.67 0.66
N ILE A 149 2.97 13.08 -0.36
CA ILE A 149 3.23 11.70 -0.78
C ILE A 149 4.63 11.60 -1.41
N ALA A 150 5.02 12.57 -2.23
CA ALA A 150 6.32 12.63 -2.87
C ALA A 150 7.45 12.67 -1.83
N ASP A 151 7.33 13.54 -0.84
CA ASP A 151 8.26 13.64 0.30
C ASP A 151 8.33 12.31 1.07
N ARG A 152 7.16 11.70 1.37
CA ARG A 152 7.08 10.41 2.07
C ARG A 152 7.80 9.28 1.34
N TYR A 153 7.62 9.19 0.03
CA TYR A 153 8.14 8.09 -0.77
C TYR A 153 9.49 8.42 -1.43
N ASN A 154 10.07 9.59 -1.13
CA ASN A 154 11.30 10.09 -1.74
C ASN A 154 11.28 10.02 -3.27
N VAL A 155 10.19 10.54 -3.87
CA VAL A 155 9.96 10.63 -5.32
C VAL A 155 9.54 12.05 -5.69
N SER A 156 9.37 12.34 -6.98
CA SER A 156 8.84 13.64 -7.41
C SER A 156 7.31 13.68 -7.40
N ASN A 157 6.73 14.88 -7.31
CA ASN A 157 5.29 15.12 -7.40
C ASN A 157 4.69 14.55 -8.70
N GLU A 158 5.41 14.72 -9.82
CA GLU A 158 5.01 14.19 -11.13
C GLU A 158 5.03 12.66 -11.14
N SER A 159 5.94 12.03 -10.40
CA SER A 159 6.01 10.57 -10.27
C SER A 159 4.79 10.03 -9.52
N VAL A 160 4.33 10.73 -8.47
CA VAL A 160 3.11 10.41 -7.73
C VAL A 160 1.89 10.48 -8.66
N GLU A 161 1.70 11.62 -9.32
CA GLU A 161 0.57 11.85 -10.24
C GLU A 161 0.54 10.80 -11.35
N ARG A 162 1.69 10.58 -12.00
CA ARG A 162 1.82 9.64 -13.11
C ARG A 162 1.53 8.22 -12.67
N ALA A 163 2.02 7.80 -11.50
CA ALA A 163 1.78 6.45 -10.98
C ALA A 163 0.29 6.21 -10.68
N ILE A 164 -0.41 7.19 -10.07
CA ILE A 164 -1.85 7.10 -9.86
C ILE A 164 -2.59 7.02 -11.20
N ARG A 165 -2.24 7.90 -12.15
CA ARG A 165 -2.86 7.94 -13.48
C ARG A 165 -2.74 6.61 -14.22
N HIS A 166 -1.56 6.00 -14.17
CA HIS A 166 -1.32 4.68 -14.78
C HIS A 166 -2.11 3.58 -14.09
N ALA A 167 -2.19 3.60 -12.76
CA ALA A 167 -2.98 2.61 -12.03
C ALA A 167 -4.47 2.68 -12.40
N VAL A 168 -5.03 3.89 -12.44
CA VAL A 168 -6.42 4.14 -12.87
C VAL A 168 -6.64 3.72 -14.31
N ALA A 169 -5.70 4.04 -15.21
CA ALA A 169 -5.79 3.63 -16.61
C ALA A 169 -5.86 2.11 -16.77
N LYS A 170 -5.03 1.38 -16.03
CA LYS A 170 -4.98 -0.08 -16.08
C LYS A 170 -6.29 -0.69 -15.60
N VAL A 171 -6.77 -0.27 -14.43
CA VAL A 171 -8.03 -0.77 -13.87
C VAL A 171 -9.21 -0.42 -14.77
N TRP A 172 -9.26 0.80 -15.29
CA TRP A 172 -10.29 1.22 -16.25
C TRP A 172 -10.35 0.32 -17.50
N GLN A 173 -9.19 -0.02 -18.06
CA GLN A 173 -9.12 -0.93 -19.21
C GLN A 173 -9.57 -2.35 -18.87
N THR A 174 -9.38 -2.79 -17.62
CA THR A 174 -9.75 -4.14 -17.18
C THR A 174 -11.24 -4.28 -16.87
N ASN A 175 -11.82 -3.36 -16.11
CA ASN A 175 -13.17 -3.53 -15.59
C ASN A 175 -14.00 -2.23 -15.57
N LYS A 176 -13.53 -1.15 -16.21
CA LYS A 176 -14.18 0.17 -16.24
C LYS A 176 -14.57 0.72 -14.85
N LEU A 177 -13.90 0.27 -13.79
CA LEU A 177 -14.24 0.57 -12.40
C LEU A 177 -15.70 0.19 -12.02
N GLU A 178 -16.31 -0.75 -12.74
CA GLU A 178 -17.66 -1.26 -12.43
C GLU A 178 -17.82 -1.75 -10.98
N PRO A 179 -16.80 -2.34 -10.30
CA PRO A 179 -16.95 -2.71 -8.89
C PRO A 179 -17.36 -1.56 -7.96
N LEU A 180 -17.10 -0.29 -8.32
CA LEU A 180 -17.51 0.87 -7.51
C LEU A 180 -19.02 0.99 -7.32
N TYR A 181 -19.84 0.45 -8.23
CA TYR A 181 -21.30 0.45 -8.06
C TYR A 181 -21.74 -0.33 -6.82
N GLN A 182 -20.98 -1.37 -6.45
CA GLN A 182 -21.26 -2.18 -5.25
C GLN A 182 -20.94 -1.42 -3.96
N PHE A 183 -20.12 -0.38 -4.04
CA PHE A 183 -19.74 0.49 -2.92
C PHE A 183 -20.54 1.79 -2.87
N GLY A 184 -21.65 1.89 -3.62
CA GLY A 184 -22.56 3.03 -3.53
C GLY A 184 -22.38 4.10 -4.62
N MET A 185 -21.49 3.90 -5.60
CA MET A 185 -21.40 4.81 -6.74
C MET A 185 -22.72 4.82 -7.54
N LYS A 186 -23.39 5.98 -7.61
CA LYS A 186 -24.75 6.11 -8.19
C LYS A 186 -24.78 6.40 -9.69
N TYR A 187 -23.62 6.67 -10.30
CA TYR A 187 -23.53 7.09 -11.70
C TYR A 187 -22.47 6.29 -12.43
N SER A 188 -22.74 5.98 -13.70
CA SER A 188 -21.77 5.35 -14.56
C SER A 188 -20.76 6.35 -15.09
N LEU A 189 -19.48 5.95 -15.07
CA LEU A 189 -18.42 6.69 -15.75
C LEU A 189 -18.50 6.35 -17.24
N ASN A 190 -18.66 7.39 -18.09
CA ASN A 190 -18.65 7.22 -19.54
C ASN A 190 -17.21 7.21 -20.09
N ASP A 191 -16.32 7.97 -19.45
CA ASP A 191 -14.91 8.11 -19.80
C ASP A 191 -14.02 7.73 -18.62
N ARG A 192 -12.75 7.42 -18.93
CA ARG A 192 -11.74 7.11 -17.90
C ARG A 192 -11.62 8.29 -16.93
N PRO A 193 -11.83 8.08 -15.60
CA PRO A 193 -11.77 9.17 -14.64
C PRO A 193 -10.35 9.73 -14.52
N THR A 194 -10.26 11.02 -14.22
CA THR A 194 -9.00 11.66 -13.86
C THR A 194 -8.59 11.27 -12.44
N ASN A 195 -7.34 11.53 -12.06
CA ASN A 195 -6.88 11.28 -10.70
C ASN A 195 -7.75 12.01 -9.66
N SER A 196 -8.13 13.26 -9.92
CA SER A 196 -8.97 14.03 -9.01
C SER A 196 -10.36 13.41 -8.84
N VAL A 197 -10.97 12.97 -9.95
CA VAL A 197 -12.30 12.34 -9.91
C VAL A 197 -12.26 11.03 -9.15
N ILE A 198 -11.25 10.19 -9.38
CA ILE A 198 -11.17 8.91 -8.69
C ILE A 198 -10.88 9.08 -7.20
N ILE A 199 -9.99 10.01 -6.82
CA ILE A 199 -9.67 10.28 -5.42
C ILE A 199 -10.93 10.76 -4.69
N SER A 200 -11.65 11.73 -5.28
CA SER A 200 -12.91 12.23 -4.71
C SER A 200 -13.93 11.11 -4.52
N CYS A 201 -14.14 10.29 -5.56
CA CYS A 201 -15.11 9.19 -5.51
C CYS A 201 -14.79 8.17 -4.40
N PHE A 202 -13.52 7.76 -4.30
CA PHE A 202 -13.08 6.85 -3.24
C PHE A 202 -13.21 7.48 -1.85
N THR A 203 -12.84 8.75 -1.71
CA THR A 203 -12.99 9.48 -0.45
C THR A 203 -14.45 9.59 -0.02
N ASP A 204 -15.37 9.86 -0.94
CA ASP A 204 -16.80 9.96 -0.64
C ASP A 204 -17.38 8.61 -0.19
N ILE A 205 -17.03 7.53 -0.88
CA ILE A 205 -17.40 6.16 -0.47
C ILE A 205 -16.84 5.84 0.92
N LEU A 206 -15.58 6.18 1.19
CA LEU A 206 -14.98 5.92 2.49
C LEU A 206 -15.63 6.75 3.59
N ARG A 207 -16.09 7.97 3.30
CA ARG A 207 -16.86 8.76 4.26
C ARG A 207 -18.17 8.07 4.62
N GLU A 208 -18.93 7.63 3.62
CA GLU A 208 -20.21 6.91 3.83
C GLU A 208 -20.03 5.58 4.60
N LEU A 209 -18.86 4.94 4.54
CA LEU A 209 -18.56 3.71 5.29
C LEU A 209 -18.16 3.96 6.76
N ASN A 210 -17.81 5.20 7.11
CA ASN A 210 -17.34 5.58 8.45
C ASN A 210 -18.33 6.49 9.22
N ASP A 211 -19.41 6.94 8.57
CA ASP A 211 -20.55 7.65 9.18
C ASP A 211 -21.57 6.67 9.79
#